data_AF-A0A2S9FZN1-F1
#
_entry.id   AF-A0A2S9FZN1-F1
#
_cell.length_a   1.000
_cell.length_b   1.000
_cell.length_c   1.000
_cell.angle_alpha   90.00
_cell.angle_beta   90.00
_cell.angle_gamma   90.00
#
_symmetry.space_group_name_H-M   'P 1'
#
loop_
_entity.id
_entity.type
_entity.pdbx_description
1 polymer ?
#
loop_
_entity_poly.entity_id
_entity_poly.type
_entity_poly.pdbx_seq_one_letter_code
_entity_poly.pdbx_strand_id
1 'polypeptide(L)'
;PLLDMKRFHLLLAGASWVAEYGDPDDPDDWEFIAKYSPYQNIPTDRRYPPVLITTSTRDDRVHPGHARKMTAALEAAGHPVRYY
;
A
#
# COMPACT_ATOMS: atom_id res chain seq x y z
N PRO A 1 1.01 -6.84 3.92
CA PRO A 1 -0.21 -6.03 3.66
C PRO A 1 -0.20 -5.49 2.22
N LEU A 2 -1.37 -5.27 1.62
CA LEU A 2 -1.51 -4.64 0.29
C LEU A 2 -1.87 -3.15 0.50
N LEU A 3 -0.99 -2.22 0.11
CA LEU A 3 -1.10 -0.80 0.52
C LEU A 3 -0.87 0.19 -0.63
N ASP A 4 0.15 -0.04 -1.45
CA ASP A 4 0.30 0.67 -2.73
C ASP A 4 -0.53 0.02 -3.83
N MET A 5 -1.76 0.51 -4.02
CA MET A 5 -2.66 -0.02 -5.04
C MET A 5 -2.31 0.45 -6.46
N LYS A 6 -1.44 1.46 -6.64
CA LYS A 6 -1.03 1.86 -8.01
C LYS A 6 -0.11 0.83 -8.66
N ARG A 7 0.57 0.01 -7.86
CA ARG A 7 1.62 -0.90 -8.33
C ARG A 7 1.48 -2.33 -7.83
N PHE A 8 0.34 -2.69 -7.21
CA PHE A 8 0.19 -4.02 -6.63
C PHE A 8 0.33 -5.10 -7.70
N HIS A 9 -0.23 -4.88 -8.89
CA HIS A 9 -0.25 -5.82 -10.00
C HIS A 9 1.14 -6.12 -10.58
N LEU A 10 2.12 -5.23 -10.34
CA LEU A 10 3.51 -5.38 -10.80
C LEU A 10 4.40 -6.20 -9.85
N LEU A 11 3.86 -6.71 -8.72
CA LEU A 11 4.64 -7.32 -7.66
C LEU A 11 4.12 -8.73 -7.32
N LEU A 12 4.97 -9.74 -7.50
CA LEU A 12 4.70 -11.16 -7.16
C LEU A 12 3.33 -11.63 -7.69
N ALA A 13 2.49 -12.20 -6.81
CA ALA A 13 1.17 -12.69 -7.15
C ALA A 13 0.15 -11.58 -7.45
N GLY A 14 0.52 -10.30 -7.36
CA GLY A 14 -0.39 -9.17 -7.46
C GLY A 14 -1.19 -9.11 -8.76
N ALA A 15 -0.62 -9.51 -9.90
CA ALA A 15 -1.34 -9.57 -11.17
C ALA A 15 -2.60 -10.45 -11.10
N SER A 16 -2.60 -11.50 -10.26
CA SER A 16 -3.76 -12.38 -10.08
C SER A 16 -4.95 -11.73 -9.36
N TRP A 17 -4.77 -10.55 -8.75
CA TRP A 17 -5.82 -9.85 -8.01
C TRP A 17 -6.47 -8.71 -8.82
N VAL A 18 -6.04 -8.49 -10.06
CA VAL A 18 -6.62 -7.46 -10.95
C VAL A 18 -8.11 -7.70 -11.17
N ALA A 19 -8.55 -8.96 -11.29
CA ALA A 19 -9.97 -9.29 -11.44
C ALA A 19 -10.84 -8.86 -10.25
N GLU A 20 -10.26 -8.71 -9.06
CA GLU A 20 -10.97 -8.27 -7.84
C GLU A 20 -10.84 -6.76 -7.61
N TYR A 21 -9.62 -6.22 -7.75
CA TYR A 21 -9.33 -4.83 -7.39
C TYR A 21 -9.40 -3.83 -8.55
N GLY A 22 -9.42 -4.31 -9.80
CA GLY A 22 -9.25 -3.52 -11.02
C GLY A 22 -7.80 -3.46 -11.50
N ASP A 23 -7.60 -2.99 -12.72
CA ASP A 23 -6.29 -2.74 -13.32
C ASP A 23 -5.84 -1.30 -13.03
N PRO A 24 -4.80 -1.08 -12.19
CA PRO A 24 -4.33 0.27 -11.90
C PRO A 24 -3.78 1.02 -13.11
N ASP A 25 -3.45 0.35 -14.22
CA ASP A 25 -2.99 0.99 -15.46
C ASP A 25 -4.15 1.38 -16.39
N ASP A 26 -5.36 0.87 -16.15
CA ASP A 26 -6.59 1.37 -16.77
C ASP A 26 -7.03 2.67 -16.07
N PRO A 27 -7.23 3.80 -16.78
CA PRO A 27 -7.66 5.06 -16.19
C PRO A 27 -9.03 5.00 -15.49
N ASP A 28 -9.98 4.22 -16.01
CA ASP A 28 -11.33 4.12 -15.46
C ASP A 28 -11.29 3.37 -14.12
N ASP A 29 -10.49 2.30 -14.06
CA ASP A 29 -10.27 1.57 -12.82
C ASP A 29 -9.46 2.39 -11.81
N TRP A 30 -8.41 3.07 -12.29
CA TRP A 30 -7.58 3.91 -11.45
C TRP A 30 -8.38 5.03 -10.77
N GLU A 31 -9.41 5.57 -11.43
CA GLU A 31 -10.25 6.63 -10.86
C GLU A 31 -10.85 6.21 -9.50
N PHE A 32 -11.28 4.97 -9.35
CA PHE A 32 -11.81 4.48 -8.07
C PHE A 32 -10.70 3.91 -7.16
N ILE A 33 -9.68 3.24 -7.71
CA ILE A 33 -8.57 2.68 -6.92
C ILE A 33 -7.81 3.80 -6.18
N ALA A 34 -7.56 4.91 -6.85
CA ALA A 34 -6.85 6.06 -6.29
C ALA A 34 -7.54 6.64 -5.05
N LYS A 35 -8.87 6.55 -4.97
CA LYS A 35 -9.67 7.10 -3.86
C LYS A 35 -9.45 6.36 -2.54
N TYR A 36 -9.10 5.07 -2.59
CA TYR A 36 -8.93 4.26 -1.38
C TYR A 36 -7.49 3.79 -1.14
N SER A 37 -6.59 3.90 -2.12
CA SER A 37 -5.23 3.39 -1.99
C SER A 37 -4.50 3.99 -0.78
N PRO A 38 -4.15 3.20 0.25
CA PRO A 38 -3.54 3.74 1.47
C PRO A 38 -2.25 4.52 1.23
N TYR A 39 -1.40 4.03 0.32
CA TYR A 39 -0.11 4.66 0.06
C TYR A 39 -0.23 6.05 -0.60
N GLN A 40 -1.25 6.25 -1.43
CA GLN A 40 -1.51 7.53 -2.09
C GLN A 40 -2.33 8.49 -1.22
N ASN A 41 -2.99 8.01 -0.16
CA ASN A 41 -3.89 8.79 0.68
C ASN A 41 -3.39 8.96 2.13
N ILE A 42 -2.09 9.14 2.32
CA ILE A 42 -1.55 9.48 3.65
C ILE A 42 -1.95 10.92 3.98
N PRO A 43 -2.72 11.16 5.06
CA PRO A 43 -3.17 12.50 5.44
C PRO A 43 -2.00 13.35 5.89
N THR A 44 -1.99 14.59 5.43
CA THR A 44 -1.02 15.62 5.82
C THR A 44 -1.55 16.53 6.93
N ASP A 45 -2.86 16.52 7.17
CA ASP A 45 -3.59 17.42 8.08
C ASP A 45 -4.04 16.73 9.38
N ARG A 46 -3.92 15.40 9.46
CA ARG A 46 -4.37 14.59 10.60
C ARG A 46 -3.22 13.78 11.15
N ARG A 47 -3.32 13.38 12.41
CA ARG A 47 -2.35 12.49 13.06
C ARG A 47 -2.93 11.10 13.21
N TYR A 48 -2.20 10.08 12.77
CA TYR A 48 -2.59 8.70 13.02
C TYR A 48 -2.36 8.31 14.49
N PRO A 49 -3.16 7.36 15.03
CA PRO A 49 -2.78 6.66 16.25
C PRO A 49 -1.48 5.88 16.02
N PRO A 50 -0.81 5.39 17.08
CA PRO A 50 0.33 4.49 16.93
C PRO A 50 -0.01 3.29 16.04
N VAL A 51 0.79 3.07 14.98
CA VAL A 51 0.61 1.98 14.02
C VAL A 51 1.74 0.96 14.16
N LEU A 52 1.40 -0.33 14.11
CA LEU A 52 2.35 -1.42 13.88
C LEU A 52 2.08 -2.02 12.50
N ILE A 53 3.07 -1.99 11.62
CA ILE A 53 3.06 -2.67 10.32
C ILE A 53 3.95 -3.89 10.41
N THR A 54 3.40 -5.07 10.12
CA THR A 54 4.18 -6.32 10.09
C THR A 54 4.25 -6.91 8.70
N THR A 55 5.37 -7.56 8.37
CA THR A 55 5.53 -8.33 7.12
C THR A 55 6.58 -9.43 7.28
N SER A 56 6.81 -10.21 6.22
CA SER A 56 7.90 -11.20 6.16
C SER A 56 8.75 -10.93 4.93
N THR A 57 10.07 -10.99 5.08
CA THR A 57 11.02 -10.92 3.95
C THR A 57 10.92 -12.11 3.01
N ARG A 58 10.27 -13.19 3.47
CA ARG A 58 10.06 -14.45 2.71
C ARG A 58 8.62 -14.61 2.23
N ASP A 59 7.77 -13.58 2.35
CA ASP A 59 6.43 -13.62 1.78
C ASP A 59 6.52 -13.61 0.26
N ASP A 60 6.09 -14.70 -0.37
CA ASP A 60 6.08 -14.91 -1.82
C ASP A 60 4.72 -14.58 -2.45
N ARG A 61 3.72 -14.22 -1.64
CA ARG A 61 2.39 -13.81 -2.10
C ARG A 61 2.27 -12.29 -2.14
N VAL A 62 2.38 -11.64 -0.98
CA VAL A 62 2.23 -10.19 -0.85
C VAL A 62 3.61 -9.57 -0.65
N HIS A 63 4.09 -8.87 -1.67
CA HIS A 63 5.45 -8.35 -1.64
C HIS A 63 5.67 -7.42 -0.42
N PRO A 64 6.74 -7.63 0.39
CA PRO A 64 7.01 -6.79 1.57
C PRO A 64 7.28 -5.31 1.26
N GLY A 65 7.37 -4.95 -0.02
CA GLY A 65 7.58 -3.58 -0.49
C GLY A 65 6.39 -2.67 -0.16
N HIS A 66 5.17 -3.20 -0.09
CA HIS A 66 4.00 -2.43 0.36
C HIS A 66 4.17 -1.95 1.80
N ALA A 67 4.54 -2.86 2.70
CA ALA A 67 4.79 -2.55 4.10
C ALA A 67 5.93 -1.54 4.27
N ARG A 68 7.08 -1.79 3.61
CA ARG A 68 8.26 -0.92 3.70
C ARG A 68 8.00 0.50 3.21
N LYS A 69 7.35 0.65 2.05
CA LYS A 69 7.02 1.97 1.49
C LYS A 69 6.04 2.73 2.37
N MET A 70 5.01 2.04 2.90
CA MET A 70 4.05 2.68 3.80
C MET A 70 4.71 3.15 5.09
N THR A 71 5.54 2.30 5.74
CA THR A 71 6.29 2.69 6.94
C THR A 71 7.11 3.95 6.67
N ALA A 72 7.93 3.96 5.61
CA ALA A 72 8.77 5.10 5.28
C ALA A 72 7.96 6.37 5.02
N ALA A 73 6.83 6.26 4.32
CA ALA A 73 5.97 7.41 4.04
C ALA A 73 5.25 7.94 5.29
N LEU A 74 4.84 7.06 6.21
CA LEU A 74 4.29 7.45 7.51
C LEU A 74 5.33 8.15 8.39
N GLU A 75 6.56 7.62 8.45
CA GLU A 75 7.67 8.25 9.16
C GLU A 75 7.98 9.64 8.59
N ALA A 76 8.05 9.77 7.26
CA ALA A 76 8.29 11.04 6.58
C ALA A 76 7.19 12.07 6.85
N ALA A 77 5.94 11.62 6.98
CA ALA A 77 4.80 12.47 7.35
C ALA A 77 4.67 12.71 8.87
N GLY A 78 5.62 12.23 9.69
CA GLY A 78 5.67 12.48 11.13
C GLY A 78 4.67 11.65 11.96
N HIS A 79 4.17 10.55 11.40
CA HIS A 79 3.24 9.65 12.08
C HIS A 79 3.98 8.62 12.95
N PRO A 80 3.43 8.26 14.13
CA PRO A 80 4.02 7.23 14.98
C PRO A 80 3.80 5.84 14.38
N VAL A 81 4.82 5.27 13.74
CA VAL A 81 4.78 3.93 13.16
C VAL A 81 5.93 3.05 13.66
N ARG A 82 5.65 1.75 13.79
CA ARG A 82 6.61 0.67 14.05
C ARG A 82 6.52 -0.36 12.93
N TYR A 83 7.65 -0.98 12.61
CA TYR A 83 7.76 -2.00 11.58
C TYR A 83 8.44 -3.26 12.13
N TYR A 84 7.88 -4.43 11.81
CA TYR A 84 8.41 -5.75 12.16
C TYR A 84 8.41 -6.67 10.94
#